data_AF-A0A850EN98-F1
#
_entry.id   AF-A0A850EN98-F1
#
_cell.length_a   1.000
_cell.length_b   1.000
_cell.length_c   1.000
_cell.angle_alpha   90.00
_cell.angle_beta   90.00
_cell.angle_gamma   90.00
#
_symmetry.space_group_name_H-M   'P 1'
#
loop_
_entity.id
_entity.type
_entity.pdbx_description
1 polymer ?
#
loop_
_entity_poly.entity_id
_entity_poly.type
_entity_poly.pdbx_seq_one_letter_code
_entity_poly.pdbx_strand_id
1 'polypeptide(L)'
;MKTIKPILVLIVIVILLTSCVSRQDRKFNDLVTQAKQHQDNLDYEAALEVYNKALEIKEDVEVRSSTVKLKTEVTQIQEVKAIVSKIKDQTSQFKGVLTNKDVTDLCGGLLESLARLENYDTSADTTASEYISNLKKSTTFRLLKVQIETAQVLSSGKGSKKIPYESTEKILKTATSLFDEFPFPPSFSSVG
;
A
#
# COMPACT_ATOMS: atom_id res chain seq x y z
N MET A 1 -2.22 -40.23 60.55
CA MET A 1 -1.45 -39.86 59.34
C MET A 1 -2.26 -40.12 58.08
N LYS A 2 -3.20 -39.25 57.67
CA LYS A 2 -3.93 -39.41 56.39
C LYS A 2 -4.44 -38.06 55.89
N THR A 3 -3.66 -37.34 55.08
CA THR A 3 -4.09 -36.24 54.16
C THR A 3 -2.93 -35.59 53.39
N ILE A 4 -1.65 -35.95 53.63
CA ILE A 4 -0.49 -35.30 52.96
C ILE A 4 -0.43 -35.59 51.44
N LYS A 5 -0.93 -36.74 50.98
CA LYS A 5 -0.90 -37.13 49.56
C LYS A 5 -1.66 -36.19 48.60
N PRO A 6 -2.92 -35.76 48.87
CA PRO A 6 -3.61 -34.83 47.97
C PRO A 6 -3.00 -33.42 47.94
N ILE A 7 -2.45 -32.94 49.06
CA ILE A 7 -1.84 -31.59 49.14
C ILE A 7 -0.58 -31.50 48.27
N LEU A 8 0.24 -32.55 48.27
CA LEU A 8 1.49 -32.59 47.50
C LEU A 8 1.22 -32.67 45.99
N VAL A 9 0.16 -33.38 45.58
CA VAL A 9 -0.30 -33.41 44.18
C VAL A 9 -0.83 -32.04 43.74
N LEU A 10 -1.58 -31.34 44.61
CA LEU A 10 -2.10 -30.01 44.30
C LEU A 10 -0.98 -28.98 44.11
N ILE A 11 0.08 -29.03 44.94
CA ILE A 11 1.24 -28.13 44.84
C ILE A 11 2.02 -28.38 43.54
N VAL A 12 2.23 -29.65 43.16
CA VAL A 12 2.91 -29.99 41.89
C VAL A 12 2.10 -29.50 40.68
N ILE A 13 0.77 -29.60 40.71
CA ILE A 13 -0.09 -29.07 39.65
C ILE A 13 0.02 -27.54 39.56
N VAL A 14 0.04 -26.82 40.68
CA VAL A 14 0.19 -25.35 40.69
C VAL A 14 1.56 -24.89 40.16
N ILE A 15 2.64 -25.61 40.47
CA ILE A 15 3.99 -25.33 39.94
C ILE A 15 4.08 -25.61 38.43
N LEU A 16 3.44 -26.69 37.96
CA LEU A 16 3.38 -27.01 36.54
C LEU A 16 2.53 -25.98 35.75
N LEU A 17 1.45 -25.47 36.33
CA LEU A 17 0.62 -24.44 35.69
C LEU A 17 1.34 -23.09 35.58
N THR A 18 2.05 -22.65 36.62
CA THR A 18 2.77 -21.37 36.63
C THR A 18 3.96 -21.34 35.67
N SER A 19 4.68 -22.46 35.52
CA SER A 19 5.78 -22.57 34.56
C SER A 19 5.33 -22.49 33.09
N CYS A 20 4.17 -23.05 32.73
CA CYS A 20 3.60 -22.93 31.38
C CYS A 20 3.22 -21.49 31.03
N VAL A 21 2.57 -20.76 31.94
CA VAL A 21 2.17 -19.36 31.74
C VAL A 21 3.39 -18.47 31.49
N SER A 22 4.43 -18.60 32.31
CA SER A 22 5.67 -17.80 32.17
C SER A 22 6.40 -18.02 30.83
N ARG A 23 6.28 -19.22 30.24
CA ARG A 23 6.90 -19.55 28.95
C ARG A 23 6.13 -18.96 27.77
N GLN A 24 4.79 -19.00 27.83
CA GLN A 24 3.93 -18.41 26.82
C GLN A 24 4.06 -16.88 26.81
N ASP A 25 4.11 -16.25 27.98
CA ASP A 25 4.31 -14.80 28.09
C ASP A 25 5.66 -14.33 27.51
N ARG A 26 6.75 -15.06 27.75
CA ARG A 26 8.04 -14.75 27.12
C ARG A 26 7.96 -14.86 25.60
N LYS A 27 7.41 -15.97 25.09
CA LYS A 27 7.28 -16.19 23.65
C LYS A 27 6.40 -15.12 22.99
N PHE A 28 5.31 -14.71 23.65
CA PHE A 28 4.47 -13.60 23.22
C PHE A 28 5.26 -12.29 23.13
N ASN A 29 5.97 -11.92 24.19
CA ASN A 29 6.77 -10.69 24.23
C ASN A 29 7.90 -10.68 23.19
N ASP A 30 8.55 -11.83 22.96
CA ASP A 30 9.58 -11.99 21.95
C ASP A 30 9.03 -11.77 20.53
N LEU A 31 7.83 -12.29 20.25
CA LEU A 31 7.16 -12.08 18.96
C LEU A 31 6.72 -10.62 18.80
N VAL A 32 6.16 -9.99 19.83
CA VAL A 32 5.80 -8.56 19.79
C VAL A 32 7.04 -7.69 19.52
N THR A 33 8.17 -8.03 20.12
CA THR A 33 9.44 -7.32 19.88
C THR A 33 9.92 -7.49 18.44
N GLN A 34 9.87 -8.72 17.91
CA GLN A 34 10.23 -8.99 16.50
C GLN A 34 9.30 -8.27 15.53
N ALA A 35 7.98 -8.26 15.78
CA ALA A 35 7.02 -7.57 14.93
C ALA A 35 7.30 -6.07 14.88
N LYS A 36 7.62 -5.45 16.03
CA LYS A 36 8.05 -4.05 16.10
C LYS A 36 9.33 -3.80 15.31
N GLN A 37 10.32 -4.68 15.40
CA GLN A 37 11.54 -4.56 14.60
C GLN A 37 11.28 -4.61 13.09
N HIS A 38 10.41 -5.52 12.63
CA HIS A 38 9.99 -5.53 11.23
C HIS A 38 9.27 -4.22 10.86
N GLN A 39 8.38 -3.73 11.71
CA GLN A 39 7.66 -2.48 11.48
C GLN A 39 8.59 -1.26 11.42
N ASP A 40 9.58 -1.17 12.33
CA ASP A 40 10.60 -0.12 12.35
C ASP A 40 11.49 -0.16 11.11
N ASN A 41 11.72 -1.37 10.57
CA ASN A 41 12.41 -1.59 9.28
C ASN A 41 11.50 -1.41 8.06
N LEU A 42 10.26 -0.94 8.26
CA LEU A 42 9.24 -0.75 7.23
C LEU A 42 8.83 -2.03 6.50
N ASP A 43 9.05 -3.19 7.12
CA ASP A 43 8.67 -4.51 6.62
C ASP A 43 7.26 -4.89 7.12
N TYR A 44 6.25 -4.24 6.55
CA TYR A 44 4.89 -4.25 7.09
C TYR A 44 4.19 -5.61 6.99
N GLU A 45 4.44 -6.37 5.92
CA GLU A 45 3.83 -7.70 5.76
C GLU A 45 4.42 -8.70 6.77
N ALA A 46 5.74 -8.69 6.97
CA ALA A 46 6.38 -9.54 7.97
C ALA A 46 5.96 -9.14 9.40
N ALA A 47 5.91 -7.84 9.70
CA ALA A 47 5.43 -7.35 10.99
C ALA A 47 3.99 -7.84 11.27
N LEU A 48 3.11 -7.81 10.27
CA LEU A 48 1.74 -8.29 10.38
C LEU A 48 1.68 -9.80 10.62
N GLU A 49 2.51 -10.58 9.93
CA GLU A 49 2.62 -12.03 10.16
C GLU A 49 3.07 -12.33 11.60
N VAL A 50 4.09 -11.63 12.09
CA VAL A 50 4.63 -11.85 13.44
C VAL A 50 3.64 -11.41 14.52
N TYR A 51 2.95 -10.28 14.35
CA TYR A 51 1.87 -9.87 15.26
C TYR A 51 0.73 -10.89 15.31
N ASN A 52 0.32 -11.46 14.18
CA ASN A 52 -0.70 -12.50 14.17
C ASN A 52 -0.25 -13.75 14.93
N LYS A 53 1.00 -14.18 14.78
CA LYS A 53 1.59 -15.26 15.59
C LYS A 53 1.60 -14.94 17.09
N ALA A 54 1.80 -13.68 17.47
CA ALA A 54 1.70 -13.28 18.88
C ALA A 54 0.26 -13.41 19.39
N LEU A 55 -0.73 -12.97 18.61
CA LEU A 55 -2.16 -13.09 18.96
C LEU A 55 -2.65 -14.53 19.06
N GLU A 56 -2.04 -15.46 18.32
CA GLU A 56 -2.32 -16.90 18.47
C GLU A 56 -1.87 -17.46 19.83
N ILE A 57 -0.87 -16.86 20.47
CA ILE A 57 -0.43 -17.24 21.82
C ILE A 57 -1.37 -16.64 22.87
N LYS A 58 -1.63 -15.34 22.76
CA LYS A 58 -2.43 -14.59 23.71
C LYS A 58 -3.10 -13.40 23.03
N GLU A 59 -4.41 -13.27 23.25
CA GLU A 59 -5.13 -12.07 22.84
C GLU A 59 -4.64 -10.86 23.66
N ASP A 60 -4.32 -9.78 22.95
CA ASP A 60 -3.86 -8.53 23.54
C ASP A 60 -4.41 -7.35 22.74
N VAL A 61 -5.01 -6.38 23.43
CA VAL A 61 -5.72 -5.26 22.80
C VAL A 61 -4.77 -4.32 22.07
N GLU A 62 -3.56 -4.10 22.59
CA GLU A 62 -2.58 -3.23 21.96
C GLU A 62 -2.00 -3.88 20.70
N VAL A 63 -1.70 -5.18 20.77
CA VAL A 63 -1.26 -5.95 19.61
C VAL A 63 -2.36 -6.00 18.55
N ARG A 64 -3.60 -6.26 18.94
CA ARG A 64 -4.75 -6.26 18.01
C ARG A 64 -4.92 -4.90 17.33
N SER A 65 -4.82 -3.80 18.09
CA SER A 65 -4.90 -2.44 17.54
C SER A 65 -3.77 -2.18 16.54
N SER A 66 -2.54 -2.61 16.86
CA SER A 66 -1.38 -2.48 15.99
C SER A 66 -1.56 -3.26 14.68
N THR A 67 -2.06 -4.50 14.76
CA THR A 67 -2.38 -5.32 13.58
C THR A 67 -3.43 -4.64 12.69
N VAL A 68 -4.48 -4.04 13.26
CA VAL A 68 -5.51 -3.34 12.48
C VAL A 68 -4.92 -2.14 11.74
N LYS A 69 -4.14 -1.30 12.43
CA LYS A 69 -3.47 -0.15 11.80
C LYS A 69 -2.54 -0.58 10.67
N LEU A 70 -1.71 -1.59 10.91
CA LEU A 70 -0.77 -2.10 9.93
C LEU A 70 -1.47 -2.75 8.73
N LYS A 71 -2.60 -3.43 8.95
CA LYS A 71 -3.42 -3.99 7.87
C LYS A 71 -4.00 -2.87 6.99
N THR A 72 -4.47 -1.78 7.60
CA THR A 72 -4.92 -0.60 6.86
C THR A 72 -3.79 -0.01 6.03
N GLU A 73 -2.60 0.17 6.62
CA GLU A 73 -1.40 0.64 5.92
C GLU A 73 -1.07 -0.21 4.69
N VAL A 74 -0.96 -1.53 4.86
CA VAL A 74 -0.67 -2.49 3.76
C VAL A 74 -1.73 -2.40 2.67
N THR A 75 -3.01 -2.40 3.03
CA THR A 75 -4.12 -2.36 2.07
C THR A 75 -4.07 -1.08 1.22
N GLN A 76 -3.83 0.06 1.85
CA GLN A 76 -3.75 1.34 1.15
C GLN A 76 -2.52 1.44 0.25
N ILE A 77 -1.37 0.92 0.71
CA ILE A 77 -0.17 0.82 -0.12
C ILE A 77 -0.43 -0.04 -1.37
N GLN A 78 -1.04 -1.22 -1.21
CA GLN A 78 -1.39 -2.10 -2.35
C GLN A 78 -2.29 -1.39 -3.35
N GLU A 79 -3.31 -0.68 -2.87
CA GLU A 79 -4.22 0.06 -3.75
C GLU A 79 -3.49 1.16 -4.52
N VAL A 80 -2.69 1.98 -3.84
CA VAL A 80 -1.92 3.06 -4.49
C VAL A 80 -0.93 2.49 -5.49
N LYS A 81 -0.19 1.43 -5.14
CA LYS A 81 0.72 0.74 -6.06
C LYS A 81 0.00 0.28 -7.32
N ALA A 82 -1.16 -0.35 -7.17
CA ALA A 82 -1.95 -0.83 -8.30
C ALA A 82 -2.39 0.31 -9.23
N ILE A 83 -2.84 1.45 -8.69
CA ILE A 83 -3.24 2.61 -9.51
C ILE A 83 -2.03 3.20 -10.24
N VAL A 84 -0.90 3.41 -9.54
CA VAL A 84 0.31 3.97 -10.13
C VAL A 84 0.89 3.05 -11.22
N SER A 85 0.93 1.74 -10.98
CA SER A 85 1.34 0.76 -11.99
C SER A 85 0.44 0.81 -13.21
N LYS A 86 -0.89 0.87 -13.03
CA LYS A 86 -1.84 1.02 -14.14
C LYS A 86 -1.56 2.28 -14.97
N ILE A 87 -1.26 3.42 -14.33
CA ILE A 87 -0.90 4.66 -15.04
C ILE A 87 0.40 4.48 -15.83
N LYS A 88 1.44 3.90 -15.22
CA LYS A 88 2.72 3.63 -15.88
C LYS A 88 2.54 2.72 -17.09
N ASP A 89 1.77 1.65 -16.95
CA ASP A 89 1.47 0.69 -18.01
C ASP A 89 0.70 1.36 -19.15
N GLN A 90 -0.39 2.09 -18.85
CA GLN A 90 -1.18 2.83 -19.85
C GLN A 90 -0.33 3.88 -20.57
N THR A 91 0.53 4.59 -19.84
CA THR A 91 1.42 5.60 -20.43
C THR A 91 2.43 4.94 -21.38
N SER A 92 2.99 3.78 -21.02
CA SER A 92 3.95 3.07 -21.87
C SER A 92 3.37 2.67 -23.23
N GLN A 93 2.05 2.42 -23.29
CA GLN A 93 1.34 2.04 -24.51
C GLN A 93 1.32 3.15 -25.57
N PHE A 94 1.53 4.42 -25.19
CA PHE A 94 1.62 5.53 -26.15
C PHE A 94 2.74 5.36 -27.19
N LYS A 95 3.78 4.57 -26.90
CA LYS A 95 4.87 4.26 -27.84
C LYS A 95 4.39 3.49 -29.08
N GLY A 96 3.32 2.71 -28.94
CA GLY A 96 2.78 1.85 -30.00
C GLY A 96 1.51 2.36 -30.66
N VAL A 97 1.08 3.60 -30.36
CA VAL A 97 -0.21 4.13 -30.84
C VAL A 97 -0.15 4.48 -32.32
N LEU A 98 -1.13 3.96 -33.08
CA LEU A 98 -1.19 4.12 -34.54
C LEU A 98 -2.40 4.94 -35.00
N THR A 99 -3.47 5.02 -34.19
CA THR A 99 -4.73 5.66 -34.58
C THR A 99 -5.25 6.68 -33.56
N ASN A 100 -6.16 7.56 -34.02
CA ASN A 100 -6.83 8.52 -33.14
C ASN A 100 -7.74 7.83 -32.11
N LYS A 101 -8.29 6.67 -32.47
CA LYS A 101 -9.09 5.87 -31.55
C LYS A 101 -8.22 5.35 -30.39
N ASP A 102 -7.04 4.81 -30.68
CA ASP A 102 -6.12 4.32 -29.65
C ASP A 102 -5.74 5.43 -28.66
N VAL A 103 -5.44 6.64 -29.16
CA VAL A 103 -5.16 7.79 -28.27
C VAL A 103 -6.38 8.13 -27.41
N THR A 104 -7.58 8.15 -27.99
CA THR A 104 -8.81 8.48 -27.27
C THR A 104 -9.07 7.47 -26.15
N ASP A 105 -8.94 6.19 -26.45
CA ASP A 105 -9.17 5.08 -25.52
C ASP A 105 -8.12 5.09 -24.39
N LEU A 106 -6.83 5.27 -24.73
CA LEU A 106 -5.76 5.38 -23.74
C LEU A 106 -5.88 6.61 -22.86
N CYS A 107 -6.20 7.77 -23.44
CA CYS A 107 -6.41 9.00 -22.68
C CYS A 107 -7.61 8.84 -21.72
N GLY A 108 -8.71 8.24 -22.18
CA GLY A 108 -9.86 7.96 -21.32
C GLY A 108 -9.49 7.07 -20.13
N GLY A 109 -8.75 5.98 -20.40
CA GLY A 109 -8.29 5.08 -19.34
C GLY A 109 -7.31 5.74 -18.37
N LEU A 110 -6.46 6.66 -18.82
CA LEU A 110 -5.55 7.42 -17.96
C LEU A 110 -6.29 8.44 -17.10
N LEU A 111 -7.27 9.15 -17.66
CA LEU A 111 -8.09 10.09 -16.90
C LEU A 111 -8.85 9.38 -15.78
N GLU A 112 -9.37 8.18 -16.05
CA GLU A 112 -10.00 7.35 -15.02
C GLU A 112 -9.01 7.00 -13.89
N SER A 113 -7.80 6.54 -14.23
CA SER A 113 -6.76 6.19 -13.25
C SER A 113 -6.28 7.42 -12.45
N LEU A 114 -6.10 8.57 -13.11
CA LEU A 114 -5.73 9.82 -12.45
C LEU A 114 -6.84 10.36 -11.56
N ALA A 115 -8.11 10.20 -11.95
CA ALA A 115 -9.26 10.55 -11.12
C ALA A 115 -9.32 9.69 -9.86
N ARG A 116 -8.92 8.40 -9.92
CA ARG A 116 -8.79 7.56 -8.72
C ARG A 116 -7.72 8.10 -7.77
N LEU A 117 -6.57 8.53 -8.28
CA LEU A 117 -5.56 9.18 -7.44
C LEU A 117 -6.09 10.48 -6.85
N GLU A 118 -6.72 11.35 -7.65
CA GLU A 118 -7.25 12.65 -7.23
C GLU A 118 -8.33 12.55 -6.15
N ASN A 119 -9.20 11.55 -6.26
CA ASN A 119 -10.31 11.31 -5.31
C ASN A 119 -9.96 10.35 -4.18
N TYR A 120 -8.72 9.83 -4.14
CA TYR A 120 -8.26 8.94 -3.08
C TYR A 120 -8.42 9.60 -1.70
N ASP A 121 -8.98 8.89 -0.72
CA ASP A 121 -9.12 9.41 0.64
C ASP A 121 -7.76 9.50 1.33
N THR A 122 -7.36 10.71 1.70
CA THR A 122 -6.09 10.99 2.40
C THR A 122 -6.33 11.47 3.83
N SER A 123 -7.48 11.15 4.43
CA SER A 123 -7.80 11.51 5.81
C SER A 123 -7.11 10.61 6.85
N ALA A 124 -6.67 9.42 6.43
CA ALA A 124 -5.94 8.50 7.30
C ALA A 124 -4.47 8.94 7.47
N ASP A 125 -3.93 8.70 8.65
CA ASP A 125 -2.51 8.92 8.96
C ASP A 125 -1.69 7.69 8.51
N THR A 126 -1.47 7.59 7.20
CA THR A 126 -0.77 6.47 6.54
C THR A 126 0.23 6.97 5.52
N THR A 127 1.27 6.18 5.23
CA THR A 127 2.28 6.56 4.22
C THR A 127 1.62 6.72 2.84
N ALA A 128 0.64 5.88 2.53
CA ALA A 128 -0.12 5.96 1.28
C ALA A 128 -0.89 7.28 1.17
N SER A 129 -1.57 7.70 2.24
CA SER A 129 -2.30 8.98 2.28
C SER A 129 -1.37 10.17 2.11
N GLU A 130 -0.21 10.16 2.77
CA GLU A 130 0.79 11.21 2.63
C GLU A 130 1.36 11.28 1.21
N TYR A 131 1.77 10.14 0.66
CA TYR A 131 2.28 10.04 -0.71
C TYR A 131 1.29 10.64 -1.72
N ILE A 132 0.02 10.25 -1.62
CA ILE A 132 -1.03 10.74 -2.51
C ILE A 132 -1.36 12.22 -2.28
N SER A 133 -1.41 12.68 -1.02
CA SER A 133 -1.62 14.09 -0.69
C SER A 133 -0.57 15.00 -1.33
N ASN A 134 0.69 14.56 -1.33
CA ASN A 134 1.79 15.30 -1.95
C ASN A 134 1.73 15.24 -3.48
N LEU A 135 1.46 14.06 -4.05
CA LEU A 135 1.32 13.88 -5.50
C LEU A 135 0.22 14.76 -6.09
N LYS A 136 -0.96 14.84 -5.45
CA LYS A 136 -2.09 15.70 -5.90
C LYS A 136 -1.74 17.20 -5.93
N LYS A 137 -0.81 17.64 -5.08
CA LYS A 137 -0.38 19.04 -5.02
C LYS A 137 0.60 19.40 -6.13
N SER A 138 1.24 18.40 -6.75
CA SER A 138 2.23 18.61 -7.81
C SER A 138 1.66 19.33 -9.03
N THR A 139 2.42 20.31 -9.54
CA THR A 139 2.15 20.92 -10.84
C THR A 139 2.29 19.91 -11.97
N THR A 140 3.21 18.96 -11.87
CA THR A 140 3.43 17.90 -12.86
C THR A 140 2.19 17.01 -13.00
N PHE A 141 1.53 16.68 -11.88
CA PHE A 141 0.27 15.91 -11.89
C PHE A 141 -0.85 16.66 -12.64
N ARG A 142 -1.02 17.96 -12.36
CA ARG A 142 -2.02 18.79 -13.05
C ARG A 142 -1.70 18.97 -14.53
N LEU A 143 -0.43 19.18 -14.86
CA LEU A 143 0.03 19.30 -16.25
C LEU A 143 -0.25 18.03 -17.03
N LEU A 144 0.02 16.85 -16.44
CA LEU A 144 -0.27 15.57 -17.06
C LEU A 144 -1.76 15.45 -17.41
N LYS A 145 -2.67 15.78 -16.48
CA LYS A 145 -4.12 15.78 -16.72
C LYS A 145 -4.48 16.67 -17.92
N VAL A 146 -4.02 17.92 -17.93
CA VAL A 146 -4.31 18.87 -19.02
C VAL A 146 -3.82 18.37 -20.36
N GLN A 147 -2.62 17.78 -20.41
CA GLN A 147 -2.08 17.20 -21.65
C GLN A 147 -2.94 16.03 -22.16
N ILE A 148 -3.39 15.15 -21.27
CA ILE A 148 -4.23 14.00 -21.61
C ILE A 148 -5.60 14.47 -22.11
N GLU A 149 -6.26 15.40 -21.39
CA GLU A 149 -7.55 15.97 -21.80
C GLU A 149 -7.44 16.66 -23.17
N THR A 150 -6.39 17.44 -23.38
CA THR A 150 -6.12 18.10 -24.66
C THR A 150 -5.94 17.09 -25.79
N ALA A 151 -5.14 16.04 -25.56
CA ALA A 151 -4.92 14.99 -26.55
C ALA A 151 -6.23 14.25 -26.88
N GLN A 152 -7.05 13.96 -25.88
CA GLN A 152 -8.35 13.29 -26.05
C GLN A 152 -9.35 14.14 -26.84
N VAL A 153 -9.42 15.45 -26.60
CA VAL A 153 -10.30 16.35 -27.35
C VAL A 153 -9.85 16.44 -28.81
N LEU A 154 -8.54 16.60 -29.04
CA LEU A 154 -7.98 16.67 -30.39
C LEU A 154 -8.18 15.37 -31.17
N SER A 155 -8.09 14.22 -30.50
CA SER A 155 -8.31 12.90 -31.10
C SER A 155 -9.77 12.61 -31.45
N SER A 156 -10.71 13.20 -30.70
CA SER A 156 -12.15 12.95 -30.82
C SER A 156 -12.87 13.85 -31.84
N GLY A 157 -12.23 14.93 -32.32
CA GLY A 157 -12.84 15.90 -33.22
C GLY A 157 -13.12 15.37 -34.64
N LYS A 158 -14.26 15.76 -35.24
CA LYS A 158 -14.57 15.51 -36.67
C LYS A 158 -13.56 16.24 -37.56
N GLY A 159 -12.85 15.51 -38.41
CA GLY A 159 -11.79 16.06 -39.27
C GLY A 159 -10.42 16.20 -38.57
N SER A 160 -10.23 15.55 -37.42
CA SER A 160 -8.95 15.51 -36.71
C SER A 160 -7.83 15.05 -37.65
N LYS A 161 -6.87 15.94 -37.92
CA LYS A 161 -5.58 15.55 -38.51
C LYS A 161 -4.95 14.51 -37.58
N LYS A 162 -4.19 13.57 -38.15
CA LYS A 162 -3.46 12.53 -37.41
C LYS A 162 -2.81 13.16 -36.18
N ILE A 163 -3.08 12.61 -35.00
CA ILE A 163 -2.59 13.18 -33.75
C ILE A 163 -1.07 13.31 -33.85
N PRO A 164 -0.50 14.47 -33.53
CA PRO A 164 0.95 14.62 -33.54
C PRO A 164 1.52 13.59 -32.57
N TYR A 165 2.43 12.75 -33.06
CA TYR A 165 3.32 11.93 -32.24
C TYR A 165 3.89 12.72 -31.05
N GLU A 166 4.14 14.01 -31.26
CA GLU A 166 4.57 14.97 -30.25
C GLU A 166 3.64 15.06 -29.02
N SER A 167 2.31 14.91 -29.19
CA SER A 167 1.35 14.97 -28.08
C SER A 167 1.46 13.74 -27.18
N THR A 168 1.58 12.55 -27.75
CA THR A 168 1.70 11.31 -26.98
C THR A 168 3.09 11.19 -26.33
N GLU A 169 4.14 11.69 -26.99
CA GLU A 169 5.49 11.80 -26.42
C GLU A 169 5.53 12.76 -25.22
N LYS A 170 4.85 13.91 -25.28
CA LYS A 170 4.74 14.85 -24.15
C LYS A 170 4.05 14.22 -22.95
N ILE A 171 2.96 13.47 -23.17
CA ILE A 171 2.27 12.74 -22.10
C ILE A 171 3.21 11.72 -21.47
N LEU A 172 3.89 10.89 -22.30
CA LEU A 172 4.85 9.90 -21.83
C LEU A 172 5.95 10.52 -20.98
N LYS A 173 6.55 11.60 -21.46
CA LYS A 173 7.61 12.32 -20.74
C LYS A 173 7.10 12.87 -19.41
N THR A 174 5.95 13.54 -19.42
CA THR A 174 5.38 14.16 -18.22
C THR A 174 4.99 13.13 -17.17
N ALA A 175 4.41 12.00 -17.56
CA ALA A 175 4.07 10.93 -16.62
C ALA A 175 5.33 10.26 -16.05
N THR A 176 6.37 10.09 -16.87
CA THR A 176 7.68 9.59 -16.39
C THR A 176 8.25 10.54 -15.35
N SER A 177 8.35 11.84 -15.67
CA SER A 177 8.83 12.86 -14.74
C SER A 177 8.01 12.94 -13.45
N LEU A 178 6.69 12.76 -13.51
CA LEU A 178 5.84 12.73 -12.31
C LEU A 178 6.27 11.61 -11.35
N PHE A 179 6.48 10.39 -11.84
CA PHE A 179 6.83 9.27 -10.97
C PHE A 179 8.32 9.22 -10.61
N ASP A 180 9.17 9.97 -11.32
CA ASP A 180 10.54 10.26 -10.91
C ASP A 180 10.58 11.31 -9.78
N GLU A 181 9.68 12.31 -9.83
CA GLU A 181 9.50 13.32 -8.76
C GLU A 181 8.89 12.69 -7.49
N PHE A 182 8.01 11.71 -7.66
CA PHE A 182 7.33 10.99 -6.58
C PHE A 182 7.64 9.49 -6.65
N PRO A 183 8.87 9.06 -6.36
CA PRO A 183 9.19 7.64 -6.25
C PRO A 183 8.41 7.04 -5.08
N PHE A 184 8.16 5.73 -5.14
CA PHE A 184 7.53 5.06 -4.00
C PHE A 184 8.41 5.17 -2.76
N PRO A 185 7.83 5.50 -1.59
CA PRO A 185 8.54 5.48 -0.31
C PRO A 185 9.10 4.08 0.01
N PRO A 186 10.16 3.97 0.83
CA PRO A 186 10.72 2.66 1.21
C PRO A 186 9.70 1.69 1.80
N SER A 187 8.70 2.20 2.53
CA SER A 187 7.60 1.41 3.11
C SER A 187 6.71 0.71 2.08
N PHE A 188 6.75 1.12 0.82
CA PHE A 188 6.01 0.45 -0.25
C PHE A 188 6.71 -0.81 -0.75
N SER A 189 8.01 -0.96 -0.48
CA SER A 189 8.83 -2.05 -1.02
C SER A 189 8.53 -3.41 -0.37
N SER A 190 8.08 -3.42 0.88
CA SER A 190 7.76 -4.64 1.61
C SER A 190 6.35 -5.17 1.32
N VAL A 191 5.56 -4.41 0.58
CA VAL A 191 4.16 -4.73 0.30
C VAL A 191 4.08 -5.25 -1.13
N GLY A 192 3.42 -6.40 -1.33
CA GLY A 192 3.22 -7.04 -2.64
C GLY A 192 2.60 -6.14 -3.70
#